data_AF-A0AAD4E847-F1
#
_entry.id   AF-A0AAD4E847-F1
#
_cell.length_a   1.000
_cell.length_b   1.000
_cell.length_c   1.000
_cell.angle_alpha   90.00
_cell.angle_beta   90.00
_cell.angle_gamma   90.00
#
_symmetry.space_group_name_H-M   'P 1'
#
loop_
_entity.id
_entity.type
_entity.pdbx_description
1 polymer ?
#
loop_
_entity_poly.entity_id
_entity_poly.type
_entity_poly.pdbx_seq_one_letter_code
_entity_poly.pdbx_strand_id
1 'polypeptide(L)'
;EQLGLSYKNSRELNKIIDKQLPSHPKFRCEQIVIAGEAFDIFYRDVIKCVKALYGDPDFANFSVFALEHHYADKEQTVRLYYDMHTGKWWWDTQVSLYFEDFCSLKLTDHKLGATIILIIISSDKTQVTMFHNKTAYPVYLTIGNIPKDIC
;
A
#
# COMPACT_ATOMS: atom_id res chain seq x y z
N GLU A 1 -27.04 4.76 4.45
CA GLU A 1 -27.65 3.87 3.42
C GLU A 1 -27.68 2.44 3.93
N GLN A 2 -28.80 1.72 3.73
CA GLN A 2 -28.85 0.26 3.95
C GLN A 2 -28.39 -0.44 2.68
N LEU A 3 -27.47 -1.41 2.80
CA LEU A 3 -26.82 -2.12 1.69
C LEU A 3 -27.77 -2.96 0.81
N GLY A 4 -29.09 -2.95 1.05
CA GLY A 4 -30.08 -3.69 0.25
C GLY A 4 -29.92 -5.22 0.28
N LEU A 5 -29.13 -5.75 1.20
CA LEU A 5 -28.81 -7.18 1.28
C LEU A 5 -29.98 -7.96 1.89
N SER A 6 -30.38 -9.05 1.24
CA SER A 6 -31.40 -9.99 1.72
C SER A 6 -30.82 -11.40 1.78
N TYR A 7 -30.84 -12.01 2.97
CA TYR A 7 -30.36 -13.38 3.22
C TYR A 7 -31.21 -14.03 4.32
N LYS A 8 -31.39 -15.35 4.24
CA LYS A 8 -32.23 -16.13 5.17
C LYS A 8 -31.44 -16.80 6.29
N ASN A 9 -30.14 -16.98 6.12
CA ASN A 9 -29.25 -17.62 7.08
C ASN A 9 -27.79 -17.21 6.87
N SER A 10 -26.93 -17.54 7.84
CA SER A 10 -25.51 -17.19 7.81
C SER A 10 -24.77 -17.80 6.61
N ARG A 11 -25.22 -18.93 6.08
CA ARG A 11 -24.61 -19.55 4.89
C ARG A 11 -24.87 -18.72 3.64
N GLU A 12 -26.08 -18.20 3.46
CA GLU A 12 -26.41 -17.28 2.37
C GLU A 12 -25.65 -15.96 2.49
N LEU A 13 -25.56 -15.40 3.69
CA LEU A 13 -24.76 -14.19 3.95
C LEU A 13 -23.29 -14.40 3.59
N ASN A 14 -22.66 -15.48 4.07
CA ASN A 14 -21.26 -15.77 3.77
C ASN A 14 -21.05 -15.98 2.25
N LYS A 15 -22.01 -16.61 1.57
CA LYS A 15 -21.96 -16.78 0.11
C LYS A 15 -22.06 -15.45 -0.64
N ILE A 16 -22.80 -14.48 -0.08
CA ILE A 16 -22.86 -13.12 -0.63
C ILE A 16 -21.52 -12.41 -0.39
N ILE A 17 -20.98 -12.46 0.83
CA ILE A 17 -19.66 -11.90 1.18
C ILE A 17 -18.58 -12.45 0.23
N ASP A 18 -18.51 -13.77 0.08
CA ASP A 18 -17.48 -14.45 -0.72
C ASP A 18 -17.57 -14.13 -2.23
N LYS A 19 -18.75 -13.76 -2.73
CA LYS A 19 -19.01 -13.59 -4.18
C LYS A 19 -19.18 -12.14 -4.63
N GLN A 20 -19.73 -11.29 -3.77
CA GLN A 20 -20.14 -9.93 -4.13
C GLN A 20 -19.19 -8.87 -3.58
N LEU A 21 -18.51 -9.13 -2.47
CA LEU A 21 -17.52 -8.19 -1.96
C LEU A 21 -16.18 -8.37 -2.67
N PRO A 22 -15.42 -7.27 -2.90
CA PRO A 22 -14.07 -7.37 -3.44
C PRO A 22 -13.25 -8.30 -2.55
N SER A 23 -12.77 -9.42 -3.11
CA SER A 23 -11.93 -10.35 -2.36
C SER A 23 -10.60 -9.67 -2.03
N HIS A 24 -10.27 -9.54 -0.75
CA HIS A 24 -8.92 -9.22 -0.34
C HIS A 24 -7.93 -10.29 -0.86
N PRO A 25 -6.64 -9.94 -1.04
CA PRO A 25 -5.63 -10.89 -1.49
C PRO A 25 -5.51 -12.06 -0.50
N LYS A 26 -5.68 -13.30 -0.97
CA LYS A 26 -5.67 -14.47 -0.07
C LYS A 26 -4.25 -14.78 0.40
N PHE A 27 -4.13 -15.22 1.66
CA PHE A 27 -2.89 -15.79 2.17
C PHE A 27 -2.57 -17.11 1.46
N ARG A 28 -1.28 -17.32 1.24
CA ARG A 28 -0.67 -18.58 0.83
C ARG A 28 0.28 -19.01 1.93
N CYS A 29 0.42 -20.32 2.11
CA CYS A 29 1.32 -20.92 3.07
C CYS A 29 2.31 -21.79 2.31
N GLU A 30 3.60 -21.55 2.52
CA GLU A 30 4.69 -22.35 1.95
C GLU A 30 5.71 -22.63 3.04
N GLN A 31 6.28 -23.82 3.03
CA GLN A 31 7.38 -24.17 3.91
C GLN A 31 8.69 -23.92 3.18
N ILE A 32 9.58 -23.16 3.79
CA ILE A 32 10.92 -22.93 3.30
C ILE A 32 11.94 -23.50 4.26
N VAL A 33 13.10 -23.92 3.74
CA VAL A 33 14.21 -24.41 4.57
C VAL A 33 15.34 -23.40 4.52
N ILE A 34 15.68 -22.83 5.68
CA ILE A 34 16.80 -21.89 5.83
C ILE A 34 17.77 -22.51 6.83
N ALA A 35 19.05 -22.62 6.45
CA ALA A 35 20.11 -23.17 7.32
C ALA A 35 19.80 -24.56 7.92
N GLY A 36 19.01 -25.38 7.22
CA GLY A 36 18.62 -26.72 7.67
C GLY A 36 17.38 -26.77 8.56
N GLU A 37 16.80 -25.62 8.91
CA GLU A 37 15.55 -25.51 9.67
C GLU A 37 14.38 -25.17 8.74
N ALA A 38 13.24 -25.84 8.95
CA ALA A 38 12.02 -25.62 8.18
C ALA A 38 11.14 -24.56 8.86
N PHE A 39 10.69 -23.57 8.08
CA PHE A 39 9.84 -22.48 8.51
C PHE A 39 8.60 -22.39 7.63
N ASP A 40 7.43 -22.25 8.26
CA ASP A 40 6.18 -21.98 7.55
C ASP A 40 6.03 -20.46 7.34
N ILE A 41 5.92 -20.04 6.09
CA ILE A 41 5.69 -18.65 5.72
C ILE A 41 4.26 -18.49 5.21
N PHE A 42 3.57 -17.51 5.77
CA PHE A 42 2.28 -17.05 5.31
C PHE A 42 2.43 -15.70 4.61
N TYR A 43 2.11 -15.64 3.32
CA TYR A 43 2.28 -14.41 2.53
C TYR A 43 1.13 -14.17 1.56
N ARG A 44 1.04 -12.94 1.06
CA ARG A 44 0.07 -12.53 0.03
C ARG A 44 0.82 -12.02 -1.19
N ASP A 45 0.16 -12.07 -2.35
CA ASP A 45 0.67 -11.42 -3.55
C ASP A 45 0.75 -9.91 -3.34
N VAL A 46 1.98 -9.38 -3.32
CA VAL A 46 2.26 -7.97 -3.02
C VAL A 46 1.55 -7.03 -3.98
N ILE A 47 1.49 -7.37 -5.27
CA ILE A 47 0.83 -6.53 -6.28
C ILE A 47 -0.68 -6.49 -6.02
N LYS A 48 -1.28 -7.61 -5.60
CA LYS A 48 -2.70 -7.63 -5.21
C LYS A 48 -2.94 -6.83 -3.93
N CYS A 49 -2.03 -6.87 -2.96
CA CYS A 49 -2.11 -6.03 -1.75
C CYS A 49 -2.05 -4.55 -2.08
N VAL A 50 -1.10 -4.14 -2.92
CA VAL A 50 -0.99 -2.75 -3.37
C VAL A 50 -2.25 -2.31 -4.11
N LYS A 51 -2.78 -3.12 -5.03
CA LYS A 51 -4.04 -2.80 -5.72
C LYS A 51 -5.24 -2.70 -4.78
N ALA A 52 -5.29 -3.55 -3.74
CA ALA A 52 -6.35 -3.49 -2.75
C ALA A 52 -6.28 -2.21 -1.91
N LEU A 53 -5.08 -1.81 -1.45
CA LEU A 53 -4.88 -0.56 -0.71
C LEU A 53 -5.17 0.67 -1.58
N TYR A 54 -4.64 0.68 -2.81
CA TYR A 54 -4.80 1.81 -3.72
C TYR A 54 -6.24 1.97 -4.23
N GLY A 55 -6.98 0.86 -4.35
CA GLY A 55 -8.37 0.86 -4.81
C GLY A 55 -9.41 0.96 -3.70
N ASP A 56 -9.00 1.14 -2.45
CA ASP A 56 -9.92 1.23 -1.32
C ASP A 56 -10.63 2.60 -1.31
N PRO A 57 -11.97 2.64 -1.40
CA PRO A 57 -12.71 3.90 -1.39
C PRO A 57 -12.55 4.67 -0.08
N ASP A 58 -12.26 4.00 1.04
CA ASP A 58 -12.09 4.68 2.33
C ASP A 58 -10.83 5.58 2.34
N PHE A 59 -9.82 5.25 1.51
CA PHE A 59 -8.60 6.05 1.35
C PHE A 59 -8.67 7.06 0.20
N ALA A 60 -9.69 6.99 -0.67
CA ALA A 60 -9.73 7.76 -1.91
C ALA A 60 -9.67 9.28 -1.68
N ASN A 61 -10.29 9.78 -0.61
CA ASN A 61 -10.31 11.22 -0.28
C ASN A 61 -9.00 11.73 0.32
N PHE A 62 -8.13 10.84 0.76
CA PHE A 62 -6.91 11.20 1.48
C PHE A 62 -5.63 10.82 0.74
N SER A 63 -5.77 9.98 -0.28
CA SER A 63 -4.64 9.46 -1.02
C SER A 63 -3.91 10.57 -1.77
N VAL A 64 -2.59 10.59 -1.65
CA VAL A 64 -1.73 11.53 -2.35
C VAL A 64 -1.30 10.95 -3.69
N PHE A 65 -1.68 11.62 -4.77
CA PHE A 65 -1.39 11.22 -6.15
C PHE A 65 -0.48 12.22 -6.88
N ALA A 66 -0.49 13.47 -6.42
CA ALA A 66 0.27 14.54 -7.04
C ALA A 66 1.55 14.81 -6.25
N LEU A 67 2.52 15.37 -6.97
CA LEU A 67 3.72 15.87 -6.35
C LEU A 67 3.43 17.19 -5.63
N GLU A 68 3.96 17.34 -4.43
CA GLU A 68 3.76 18.54 -3.64
C GLU A 68 5.07 19.13 -3.15
N HIS A 69 5.12 20.46 -3.15
CA HIS A 69 6.20 21.21 -2.57
C HIS A 69 5.67 22.13 -1.48
N HIS A 70 6.09 21.87 -0.25
CA HIS A 70 5.72 22.69 0.89
C HIS A 70 6.87 23.63 1.25
N TYR A 71 6.51 24.85 1.65
CA TYR A 71 7.45 25.92 1.97
C TYR A 71 7.01 26.63 3.26
N ALA A 72 8.00 27.09 4.05
CA ALA A 72 7.73 27.80 5.30
C ALA A 72 7.43 29.29 5.09
N ASP A 73 7.84 29.84 3.94
CA ASP A 73 7.79 31.24 3.58
C ASP A 73 7.05 31.46 2.26
N LYS A 74 6.51 32.68 2.07
CA LYS A 74 5.78 33.04 0.85
C LYS A 74 6.69 33.10 -0.36
N GLU A 75 7.97 33.39 -0.13
CA GLU A 75 9.02 33.50 -1.12
C GLU A 75 9.54 32.12 -1.59
N GLN A 76 9.05 31.03 -1.00
CA GLN A 76 9.40 29.65 -1.36
C GLN A 76 10.91 29.35 -1.29
N THR A 77 11.61 30.00 -0.36
CA THR A 77 13.06 29.83 -0.17
C THR A 77 13.39 28.70 0.80
N VAL A 78 12.50 28.41 1.76
CA VAL A 78 12.71 27.42 2.81
C VAL A 78 11.76 26.23 2.62
N ARG A 79 12.33 25.09 2.24
CA ARG A 79 11.59 23.84 1.98
C ARG A 79 11.18 23.15 3.28
N LEU A 80 9.95 22.68 3.33
CA LEU A 80 9.43 21.82 4.40
C LEU A 80 9.26 20.39 3.88
N TYR A 81 9.76 19.44 4.65
CA TYR A 81 9.66 18.00 4.38
C TYR A 81 8.92 17.34 5.54
N TYR A 82 7.60 17.16 5.39
CA TYR A 82 6.75 16.62 6.45
C TYR A 82 6.43 15.14 6.24
N ASP A 83 6.27 14.73 4.97
CA ASP A 83 5.93 13.38 4.57
C ASP A 83 6.63 13.01 3.25
N MET A 84 6.58 11.74 2.87
CA MET A 84 7.32 11.16 1.75
C MET A 84 7.02 11.86 0.41
N HIS A 85 5.77 12.24 0.16
CA HIS A 85 5.34 12.90 -1.09
C HIS A 85 5.85 14.37 -1.22
N THR A 86 6.28 14.98 -0.11
CA THR A 86 6.93 16.31 -0.11
C THR A 86 8.45 16.23 -0.33
N GLY A 87 9.00 15.02 -0.23
CA GLY A 87 10.41 14.73 -0.35
C GLY A 87 10.94 14.97 -1.76
N LYS A 88 12.14 15.54 -1.84
CA LYS A 88 12.84 15.77 -3.11
C LYS A 88 12.97 14.48 -3.95
N TRP A 89 13.24 13.34 -3.30
CA TRP A 89 13.38 12.06 -4.00
C TRP A 89 12.12 11.64 -4.75
N TRP A 90 10.93 11.79 -4.14
CA TRP A 90 9.67 11.43 -4.79
C TRP A 90 9.43 12.32 -6.01
N TRP A 91 9.67 13.63 -5.86
CA TRP A 91 9.60 14.58 -6.96
C TRP A 91 10.51 14.20 -8.12
N ASP A 92 11.81 14.05 -7.85
CA ASP A 92 12.82 13.75 -8.87
C ASP A 92 12.50 12.42 -9.57
N THR A 93 12.04 11.42 -8.83
CA THR A 93 11.66 10.11 -9.38
C THR A 93 10.42 10.24 -10.27
N GLN A 94 9.39 10.96 -9.85
CA GLN A 94 8.15 11.10 -10.62
C GLN A 94 8.37 11.91 -11.91
N VAL A 95 9.20 12.95 -11.84
CA VAL A 95 9.62 13.73 -13.01
C VAL A 95 10.43 12.85 -13.97
N SER A 96 11.34 12.01 -13.46
CA SER A 96 12.10 11.07 -14.30
C SER A 96 11.23 10.02 -14.99
N LEU A 97 10.06 9.69 -14.42
CA LEU A 97 9.10 8.82 -15.11
C LEU A 97 8.51 9.52 -16.32
N TYR A 98 8.14 10.80 -16.23
CA TYR A 98 7.48 11.52 -17.31
C TYR A 98 8.41 11.90 -18.48
N PHE A 99 9.72 12.05 -18.23
CA PHE A 99 10.68 12.50 -19.23
C PHE A 99 11.74 11.42 -19.49
N GLU A 100 11.79 10.87 -20.71
CA GLU A 100 12.85 9.90 -21.08
C GLU A 100 14.25 10.54 -21.16
N ASP A 101 14.30 11.85 -21.45
CA ASP A 101 15.50 12.67 -21.49
C ASP A 101 15.27 13.96 -20.69
N PHE A 102 16.11 14.23 -19.68
CA PHE A 102 16.03 15.44 -18.86
C PHE A 102 16.16 16.73 -19.70
N CYS A 103 16.83 16.66 -20.86
CA CYS A 103 17.03 17.79 -21.78
C CYS A 103 15.93 17.97 -22.84
N SER A 104 15.15 16.92 -23.18
CA SER A 104 14.26 16.96 -24.34
C SER A 104 12.77 17.12 -24.01
N LEU A 105 12.37 17.09 -22.73
CA LEU A 105 10.98 17.32 -22.28
C LEU A 105 9.93 16.53 -23.11
N LYS A 106 10.30 15.35 -23.59
CA LYS A 106 9.40 14.48 -24.38
C LYS A 106 8.64 13.56 -23.44
N LEU A 107 7.34 13.82 -23.31
CA LEU A 107 6.39 12.95 -22.64
C LEU A 107 6.18 11.69 -23.48
N THR A 108 6.37 10.52 -22.87
CA THR A 108 5.96 9.25 -23.49
C THR A 108 4.47 9.03 -23.22
N ASP A 109 3.70 8.76 -24.27
CA ASP A 109 2.22 8.68 -24.24
C ASP A 109 1.68 7.69 -23.18
N HIS A 110 2.45 6.63 -22.88
CA HIS A 110 2.09 5.62 -21.88
C HIS A 110 2.31 6.02 -20.42
N LYS A 111 2.93 7.18 -20.15
CA LYS A 111 3.28 7.61 -18.79
C LYS A 111 2.55 8.88 -18.35
N LEU A 112 1.73 9.47 -19.21
CA LEU A 112 0.88 10.60 -18.85
C LEU A 112 -0.11 10.18 -17.75
N GLY A 113 -0.01 10.79 -16.57
CA GLY A 113 -0.87 10.46 -15.42
C GLY A 113 -0.44 9.24 -14.60
N ALA A 114 0.74 8.65 -14.87
CA ALA A 114 1.31 7.65 -13.97
C ALA A 114 1.67 8.29 -12.61
N THR A 115 1.43 7.60 -11.50
CA THR A 115 1.88 8.02 -10.16
C THR A 115 2.79 6.97 -9.56
N ILE A 116 3.78 7.41 -8.78
CA ILE A 116 4.57 6.52 -7.93
C ILE A 116 3.67 5.98 -6.82
N ILE A 117 3.85 4.69 -6.53
CA ILE A 117 3.34 4.04 -5.34
C ILE A 117 4.53 3.63 -4.49
N LEU A 118 4.76 4.33 -3.40
CA LEU A 118 5.87 4.04 -2.51
C LEU A 118 5.50 2.88 -1.59
N ILE A 119 6.19 1.76 -1.67
CA ILE A 119 5.94 0.60 -0.81
C ILE A 119 6.71 0.76 0.49
N ILE A 120 5.99 0.77 1.61
CA ILE A 120 6.57 0.79 2.95
C ILE A 120 6.40 -0.59 3.56
N ILE A 121 7.51 -1.18 4.01
CA ILE A 121 7.54 -2.49 4.67
C ILE A 121 8.02 -2.29 6.09
N SER A 122 7.29 -2.82 7.06
CA SER A 122 7.70 -2.87 8.46
C SER A 122 7.63 -4.30 8.97
N SER A 123 8.44 -4.63 9.96
CA SER A 123 8.39 -5.92 10.63
C SER A 123 8.53 -5.73 12.12
N ASP A 124 7.84 -6.56 12.89
CA ASP A 124 8.00 -6.64 14.32
C ASP A 124 8.04 -8.11 14.77
N LYS A 125 8.42 -8.32 16.03
CA LYS A 125 8.43 -9.64 16.66
C LYS A 125 7.25 -9.72 17.61
N THR A 126 6.29 -10.57 17.31
CA THR A 126 5.06 -10.71 18.10
C THR A 126 4.99 -12.08 18.76
N GLN A 127 4.62 -12.12 20.04
CA GLN A 127 4.32 -13.37 20.72
C GLN A 127 2.85 -13.73 20.45
N VAL A 128 2.62 -14.81 19.71
CA VAL A 128 1.26 -15.18 19.23
C VAL A 128 0.42 -15.77 20.36
N THR A 129 1.06 -16.43 21.33
CA THR A 129 0.38 -17.02 22.49
C THR A 129 1.27 -17.00 23.73
N MET A 130 0.70 -16.62 24.88
CA MET A 130 1.37 -16.69 26.18
C MET A 130 1.63 -18.14 26.65
N PHE A 131 0.79 -19.09 26.23
CA PHE A 131 0.80 -20.45 26.77
C PHE A 131 1.78 -21.42 26.08
N HIS A 132 2.34 -21.08 24.92
CA HIS A 132 3.21 -21.99 24.15
C HIS A 132 4.47 -21.32 23.56
N ASN A 133 4.81 -20.10 23.99
CA ASN A 133 6.01 -19.35 23.54
C ASN A 133 6.22 -19.32 22.01
N LYS A 134 5.15 -19.42 21.22
CA LYS A 134 5.24 -19.26 19.77
C LYS A 134 5.40 -17.78 19.43
N THR A 135 6.46 -17.48 18.69
CA THR A 135 6.75 -16.15 18.17
C THR A 135 6.47 -16.14 16.67
N ALA A 136 5.83 -15.09 16.18
CA ALA A 136 5.75 -14.77 14.76
C ALA A 136 6.53 -13.50 14.46
N TYR A 137 6.97 -13.40 13.21
CA TYR A 137 7.64 -12.22 12.66
C TYR A 137 6.79 -11.69 11.52
N PRO A 138 5.66 -11.02 11.81
CA PRO A 138 4.86 -10.43 10.76
C PRO A 138 5.69 -9.38 10.00
N VAL A 139 5.37 -9.27 8.72
CA VAL A 139 5.85 -8.24 7.82
C VAL A 139 4.61 -7.53 7.31
N TYR A 140 4.46 -6.27 7.68
CA TYR A 140 3.37 -5.42 7.23
C TYR A 140 3.79 -4.65 6.00
N LEU A 141 2.80 -4.31 5.18
CA LEU A 141 2.96 -3.50 3.99
C LEU A 141 1.90 -2.42 3.97
N THR A 142 2.31 -1.19 3.71
CA THR A 142 1.42 -0.08 3.35
C THR A 142 2.01 0.66 2.15
N ILE A 143 1.27 1.64 1.63
CA ILE A 143 1.72 2.53 0.56
C ILE A 143 1.85 3.95 1.09
N GLY A 144 2.94 4.64 0.75
CA GLY A 144 3.19 6.02 1.17
C GLY A 144 2.23 7.05 0.58
N ASN A 145 1.34 6.62 -0.31
CA ASN A 145 0.23 7.43 -0.82
C ASN A 145 -0.89 7.57 0.22
N ILE A 146 -0.97 6.69 1.23
CA ILE A 146 -1.91 6.82 2.33
C ILE A 146 -1.21 7.59 3.45
N PRO A 147 -1.72 8.76 3.87
CA PRO A 147 -1.11 9.55 4.94
C PRO A 147 -0.99 8.75 6.24
N LYS A 148 0.10 8.96 6.97
CA LYS A 148 0.39 8.27 8.23
C LYS A 148 -0.73 8.41 9.28
N ASP A 149 -1.46 9.53 9.27
CA ASP A 149 -2.48 9.85 10.28
C ASP A 149 -3.79 9.06 10.05
N ILE A 150 -3.87 8.33 8.94
CA ILE A 150 -5.02 7.50 8.55
C ILE A 150 -4.69 6.00 8.68
N CYS A 151 -3.40 5.64 8.61
CA CYS A 151 -2.92 4.28 8.76
C CYS A 151 -2.97 3.78 10.22
#